data_AF-A0A0F9EWC0-F1
#
_entry.id   AF-A0A0F9EWC0-F1
#
_cell.length_a   1.000
_cell.length_b   1.000
_cell.length_c   1.000
_cell.angle_alpha   90.00
_cell.angle_beta   90.00
_cell.angle_gamma   90.00
#
_symmetry.space_group_name_H-M   'P 1'
#
loop_
_entity.id
_entity.type
_entity.pdbx_description
1 polymer ?
#
loop_
_entity_poly.entity_id
_entity_poly.type
_entity_poly.pdbx_seq_one_letter_code
_entity_poly.pdbx_strand_id
1 'polypeptide(L)'
;MKYESYTYLYPPRPDRAIPVEQLGFFEKRGWVGQMKKNGTCTVLFVTPEKKVITKTRHNDDHKMWKQNESRALEIFENLPGDNWYVFVVETLHSKTSMIKDTLYIFDILVNDGELLVGSTFTERMDTLKEIFNVVDEDNVVSLSN
;
A
#
# COMPACT_ATOMS: atom_id res chain seq x y z
N MET A 1 0.56 7.47 -17.46
CA MET A 1 1.25 8.77 -17.26
C MET A 1 2.53 8.44 -16.53
N LYS A 2 3.68 8.95 -16.97
CA LYS A 2 4.96 8.54 -16.38
C LYS A 2 5.22 9.23 -15.05
N TYR A 3 5.74 8.48 -14.09
CA TYR A 3 6.27 8.96 -12.82
C TYR A 3 7.79 8.78 -12.85
N GLU A 4 8.50 9.86 -13.19
CA GLU A 4 9.93 9.82 -13.50
C GLU A 4 10.80 10.38 -12.36
N SER A 5 10.19 11.11 -11.44
CA SER A 5 10.88 11.76 -10.33
C SER A 5 10.04 11.74 -9.07
N TYR A 6 10.70 11.77 -7.91
CA TYR A 6 10.02 11.83 -6.63
C TYR A 6 9.08 13.04 -6.56
N THR A 7 7.79 12.75 -6.51
CA THR A 7 6.71 13.68 -6.18
C THR A 7 5.79 12.97 -5.21
N TYR A 8 5.53 13.58 -4.06
CA TYR A 8 4.66 12.96 -3.07
C TYR A 8 3.25 12.77 -3.64
N LEU A 9 2.74 11.53 -3.56
CA LEU A 9 1.38 11.19 -3.98
C LEU A 9 0.49 11.03 -2.76
N TYR A 10 -0.63 11.75 -2.74
CA TYR A 10 -1.64 11.60 -1.70
C TYR A 10 -2.46 10.35 -1.97
N PRO A 11 -2.51 9.38 -1.04
CA PRO A 11 -3.28 8.16 -1.25
C PRO A 11 -4.79 8.47 -1.23
N PRO A 12 -5.61 7.72 -1.98
CA PRO A 12 -7.05 7.87 -1.95
C PRO A 12 -7.59 7.76 -0.52
N ARG A 13 -8.50 8.67 -0.14
CA ARG A 13 -9.08 8.71 1.18
C ARG A 13 -10.61 8.70 1.10
N PRO A 14 -11.28 7.77 1.79
CA PRO A 14 -12.71 7.89 2.03
C PRO A 14 -12.97 9.08 2.96
N ASP A 15 -13.75 10.05 2.48
CA ASP A 15 -14.14 11.22 3.28
C ASP A 15 -15.35 10.93 4.18
N ARG A 16 -16.12 9.89 3.87
CA ARG A 16 -17.39 9.58 4.52
C ARG A 16 -17.49 8.10 4.86
N ALA A 17 -18.09 7.81 6.00
CA ALA A 17 -18.52 6.47 6.34
C ALA A 17 -19.69 6.06 5.43
N ILE A 18 -19.75 4.77 5.10
CA ILE A 18 -20.86 4.18 4.36
C ILE A 18 -21.90 3.68 5.37
N PRO A 19 -23.15 4.17 5.33
CA PRO A 19 -24.24 3.64 6.13
C PRO A 19 -24.54 2.18 5.77
N VAL A 20 -24.94 1.37 6.76
CA VAL A 20 -25.21 -0.08 6.58
C VAL A 20 -26.30 -0.31 5.55
N GLU A 21 -27.29 0.58 5.47
CA GLU A 21 -28.42 0.51 4.54
C GLU A 21 -27.97 0.63 3.08
N GLN A 22 -26.79 1.20 2.82
CA GLN A 22 -26.24 1.35 1.48
C GLN A 22 -25.40 0.16 1.03
N LEU A 23 -25.08 -0.80 1.90
CA LEU A 23 -24.23 -1.93 1.52
C LEU A 23 -24.81 -2.70 0.31
N GLY A 24 -26.11 -2.97 0.32
CA GLY A 24 -26.77 -3.64 -0.80
C GLY A 24 -26.78 -2.83 -2.11
N PHE A 25 -26.64 -1.50 -2.06
CA PHE A 25 -26.49 -0.66 -3.26
C PHE A 25 -25.14 -0.87 -3.93
N PHE A 26 -24.07 -0.95 -3.12
CA PHE A 26 -22.69 -1.14 -3.58
C PHE A 26 -22.46 -2.56 -4.07
N GLU A 27 -22.93 -3.56 -3.32
CA GLU A 27 -22.81 -4.98 -3.68
C GLU A 27 -23.47 -5.29 -5.04
N LYS A 28 -24.71 -4.81 -5.27
CA LYS A 28 -25.42 -4.96 -6.56
C LYS A 28 -24.71 -4.32 -7.74
N ARG A 29 -23.76 -3.42 -7.50
CA ARG A 29 -22.95 -2.73 -8.52
C ARG A 29 -21.56 -3.35 -8.66
N GLY A 30 -21.28 -4.46 -8.00
CA GLY A 30 -20.00 -5.15 -8.07
C GLY A 30 -18.86 -4.42 -7.35
N TRP A 31 -19.17 -3.55 -6.39
CA TRP A 31 -18.13 -2.95 -5.56
C TRP A 31 -17.51 -4.01 -4.66
N VAL A 32 -16.19 -3.95 -4.51
CA VAL A 32 -15.42 -4.83 -3.64
C VAL A 32 -14.96 -4.07 -2.41
N GLY A 33 -14.97 -4.76 -1.26
CA GLY A 33 -14.48 -4.23 0.01
C GLY A 33 -13.15 -4.85 0.39
N GLN A 34 -12.37 -4.14 1.19
CA GLN A 34 -11.14 -4.63 1.79
C GLN A 34 -11.20 -4.46 3.31
N MET A 35 -10.69 -5.44 4.05
CA MET A 35 -10.57 -5.31 5.50
C MET A 35 -9.57 -4.22 5.87
N LYS A 36 -10.03 -3.22 6.62
CA LYS A 36 -9.17 -2.17 7.15
C LYS A 36 -8.39 -2.67 8.37
N LYS A 37 -7.08 -2.41 8.45
CA LYS A 37 -6.32 -2.61 9.70
C LYS A 37 -6.26 -1.31 10.51
N ASN A 38 -5.82 -1.42 11.75
CA ASN A 38 -5.65 -0.27 12.65
C ASN A 38 -4.18 0.18 12.65
N GLY A 39 -3.62 0.46 11.47
CA GLY A 39 -2.25 0.93 11.29
C GLY A 39 -2.13 2.42 11.06
N THR A 40 -0.89 2.89 10.91
CA THR A 40 -0.60 4.20 10.32
C THR A 40 -0.55 4.04 8.81
N CYS A 41 -1.35 4.82 8.07
CA CYS A 41 -1.26 4.84 6.60
C CYS A 41 0.06 5.50 6.16
N THR A 42 0.81 4.77 5.36
CA THR A 42 2.17 5.05 4.92
C THR A 42 2.21 4.93 3.40
N VAL A 43 2.78 5.94 2.75
CA VAL A 43 3.10 5.92 1.33
C VAL A 43 4.58 5.54 1.22
N LEU A 44 4.84 4.46 0.48
CA LEU A 44 6.16 3.87 0.31
C LEU A 44 6.58 4.05 -1.15
N PHE A 45 7.69 4.74 -1.36
CA PHE A 45 8.27 4.99 -2.68
C PHE A 45 9.53 4.16 -2.82
N VAL A 46 9.67 3.44 -3.92
CA VAL A 46 10.90 2.72 -4.28
C VAL A 46 11.51 3.42 -5.49
N THR A 47 12.75 3.88 -5.35
CA THR A 47 13.48 4.53 -6.44
C THR A 47 13.98 3.51 -7.46
N PRO A 48 14.37 3.94 -8.68
CA PRO A 48 15.10 3.11 -9.64
C PRO A 48 16.29 2.34 -9.04
N GLU A 49 17.03 2.97 -8.13
CA GLU A 49 18.18 2.38 -7.42
C GLU A 49 17.77 1.52 -6.21
N LYS A 50 16.51 1.09 -6.13
CA LYS A 50 15.94 0.24 -5.07
C LYS A 50 16.01 0.83 -3.67
N LYS A 51 16.13 2.16 -3.55
CA LYS A 51 16.05 2.84 -2.25
C LYS A 51 14.59 3.03 -1.87
N VAL A 52 14.27 2.77 -0.61
CA VAL A 52 12.92 2.98 -0.07
C VAL A 52 12.84 4.32 0.66
N ILE A 53 11.81 5.10 0.33
CA ILE A 53 11.41 6.33 1.03
C ILE A 53 10.02 6.07 1.60
N THR A 54 9.82 6.36 2.89
CA THR A 54 8.51 6.23 3.53
C THR A 54 8.04 7.55 4.11
N LYS A 55 6.74 7.80 3.97
CA LYS A 55 6.06 8.97 4.52
C LYS A 55 4.71 8.57 5.04
N THR A 56 4.25 9.19 6.12
CA THR A 56 2.85 9.08 6.52
C THR A 56 1.95 9.70 5.44
N ARG A 57 0.65 9.41 5.46
CA ARG A 57 -0.34 10.01 4.55
C ARG A 57 -0.33 11.55 4.48
N HIS A 58 0.28 12.23 5.46
CA HIS A 58 0.39 13.67 5.55
C HIS A 58 1.72 14.22 5.02
N ASN A 59 2.56 13.38 4.38
CA ASN A 59 3.92 13.70 3.94
C ASN A 59 4.90 14.00 5.09
N ASP A 60 4.59 13.51 6.30
CA ASP A 60 5.48 13.60 7.46
C ASP A 60 6.29 12.31 7.63
N ASP A 61 7.42 12.40 8.33
CA ASP A 61 8.17 11.22 8.79
C ASP A 61 7.45 10.47 9.91
N HIS A 62 7.72 9.16 9.99
CA HIS A 62 7.21 8.33 11.07
C HIS A 62 7.92 8.65 12.39
N LYS A 63 7.15 8.94 13.44
CA LYS A 63 7.71 9.27 14.77
C LYS A 63 8.18 8.05 15.57
N MET A 64 7.47 6.94 15.46
CA MET A 64 7.69 5.74 16.29
C MET A 64 8.33 4.58 15.53
N TRP A 65 8.02 4.46 14.25
CA TRP A 65 8.60 3.42 13.38
C TRP A 65 9.76 4.00 12.61
N LYS A 66 10.88 3.29 12.59
CA LYS A 66 12.12 3.73 11.96
C LYS A 66 12.41 2.88 10.73
N GLN A 67 12.35 3.49 9.56
CA GLN A 67 12.53 2.79 8.29
C GLN A 67 13.91 2.10 8.18
N ASN A 68 14.97 2.71 8.71
CA ASN A 68 16.34 2.20 8.62
C ASN A 68 16.60 0.97 9.50
N GLU A 69 15.66 0.64 10.38
CA GLU A 69 15.71 -0.54 11.26
C GLU A 69 14.66 -1.59 10.83
N SER A 70 13.89 -1.32 9.77
CA SER A 70 12.76 -2.17 9.36
C SER A 70 13.20 -3.29 8.43
N ARG A 71 12.91 -4.53 8.86
CA ARG A 71 13.10 -5.72 8.02
C ARG A 71 11.94 -5.94 7.06
N ALA A 72 10.75 -5.42 7.39
CA ALA A 72 9.60 -5.49 6.49
C ALA A 72 9.79 -4.74 5.17
N LEU A 73 10.85 -3.93 5.04
CA LEU A 73 11.22 -3.26 3.80
C LEU A 73 12.06 -4.14 2.85
N GLU A 74 12.67 -5.22 3.33
CA GLU A 74 13.56 -6.11 2.53
C GLU A 74 12.84 -6.66 1.28
N ILE A 75 11.52 -6.88 1.36
CA ILE A 75 10.72 -7.41 0.24
C ILE A 75 10.68 -6.48 -0.98
N PHE A 76 10.94 -5.18 -0.80
CA PHE A 76 10.89 -4.20 -1.88
C PHE A 76 12.24 -4.05 -2.61
N GLU A 77 13.30 -4.67 -2.11
CA GLU A 77 14.65 -4.60 -2.70
C GLU A 77 14.73 -5.37 -4.04
N ASN A 78 13.92 -6.42 -4.18
CA ASN A 78 13.93 -7.32 -5.33
C ASN A 78 12.73 -7.12 -6.28
N LEU A 79 12.11 -5.93 -6.28
CA LEU A 79 11.04 -5.62 -7.23
C LEU A 79 11.53 -5.74 -8.68
N PRO A 80 10.71 -6.22 -9.62
CA PRO A 80 11.05 -6.26 -11.04
C PRO A 80 11.23 -4.85 -11.62
N GLY A 81 11.83 -4.74 -12.80
CA GLY A 81 12.02 -3.47 -13.51
C GLY A 81 12.99 -2.51 -12.82
N ASP A 82 13.20 -1.34 -13.41
CA ASP A 82 14.20 -0.36 -12.97
C ASP A 82 13.61 1.05 -12.81
N ASN A 83 12.29 1.19 -12.73
CA ASN A 83 11.64 2.48 -12.54
C ASN A 83 10.98 2.58 -11.15
N TRP A 84 10.33 3.72 -10.92
CA TRP A 84 9.67 4.02 -9.67
C TRP A 84 8.51 3.09 -9.35
N TYR A 85 8.39 2.72 -8.07
CA TYR A 85 7.18 2.14 -7.52
C TYR A 85 6.64 3.02 -6.40
N VAL A 86 5.31 3.06 -6.27
CA VAL A 86 4.66 3.73 -5.15
C VAL A 86 3.57 2.82 -4.60
N PHE A 87 3.75 2.36 -3.37
CA PHE A 87 2.79 1.53 -2.65
C PHE A 87 2.10 2.32 -1.55
N VAL A 88 0.89 1.89 -1.21
CA VAL A 88 0.20 2.36 -0.02
C VAL A 88 0.08 1.19 0.95
N VAL A 89 0.61 1.40 2.16
CA VAL A 89 0.67 0.38 3.20
C VAL A 89 0.11 0.90 4.53
N GLU A 90 -0.34 0.00 5.39
CA GLU A 90 -0.58 0.29 6.79
C GLU A 90 0.59 -0.25 7.63
N THR A 91 1.33 0.64 8.28
CA THR A 91 2.39 0.28 9.23
C THR A 91 1.76 -0.07 10.58
N LEU A 92 1.78 -1.35 10.94
CA LEU A 92 1.17 -1.91 12.17
C LEU A 92 2.13 -1.88 13.35
N HIS A 93 2.89 -0.79 13.52
CA HIS A 93 3.92 -0.69 14.56
C HIS A 93 3.48 0.14 15.78
N SER A 94 2.66 1.17 15.57
CA SER A 94 2.46 2.23 16.58
C SER A 94 1.28 2.03 17.52
N LYS A 95 0.39 1.07 17.24
CA LYS A 95 -0.93 0.97 17.91
C LYS A 95 -1.04 -0.16 18.93
N THR A 96 -0.14 -1.13 18.89
CA THR A 96 -0.06 -2.24 19.86
C THR A 96 1.40 -2.51 20.20
N SER A 97 1.67 -3.12 21.35
CA SER A 97 3.00 -3.60 21.73
C SER A 97 3.36 -4.94 21.08
N MET A 98 2.35 -5.73 20.66
CA MET A 98 2.55 -7.11 20.18
C MET A 98 2.98 -7.19 18.72
N ILE A 99 2.43 -6.31 17.86
CA ILE A 99 2.75 -6.27 16.44
C ILE A 99 3.68 -5.09 16.22
N LYS A 100 4.87 -5.38 15.69
CA LYS A 100 5.92 -4.40 15.43
C LYS A 100 6.53 -4.72 14.08
N ASP A 101 6.87 -3.64 13.37
CA ASP A 101 7.60 -3.73 12.12
C ASP A 101 6.89 -4.61 11.08
N THR A 102 5.57 -4.47 11.00
CA THR A 102 4.73 -5.18 10.04
C THR A 102 4.08 -4.17 9.12
N LEU A 103 4.18 -4.42 7.81
CA LEU A 103 3.57 -3.63 6.76
C LEU A 103 2.45 -4.43 6.12
N TYR A 104 1.26 -3.85 6.07
CA TYR A 104 0.13 -4.40 5.32
C TYR A 104 -0.02 -3.62 4.02
N ILE A 105 0.37 -4.20 2.90
CA ILE A 105 0.27 -3.57 1.56
C ILE A 105 -1.18 -3.68 1.10
N PHE A 106 -1.79 -2.56 0.75
CA PHE A 106 -3.21 -2.53 0.42
C PHE A 106 -3.57 -1.76 -0.85
N ASP A 107 -2.62 -1.01 -1.43
CA ASP A 107 -2.76 -0.38 -2.73
C ASP A 107 -1.40 -0.15 -3.40
N ILE A 108 -1.41 0.09 -4.70
CA ILE A 108 -0.26 0.53 -5.51
C ILE A 108 -0.71 1.71 -6.36
N LEU A 109 0.09 2.78 -6.43
CA LEU A 109 -0.23 3.98 -7.21
C LEU A 109 0.64 4.10 -8.47
N VAL A 110 1.85 3.54 -8.42
CA VAL A 110 2.80 3.51 -9.53
C VAL A 110 3.41 2.12 -9.63
N ASN A 111 3.35 1.52 -10.82
CA ASN A 111 3.97 0.25 -11.17
C ASN A 111 5.03 0.48 -12.26
N ASP A 112 6.29 0.22 -11.97
CA ASP A 112 7.43 0.40 -12.89
C ASP A 112 7.37 1.73 -13.69
N GLY A 113 7.20 2.85 -12.97
CA GLY A 113 7.16 4.20 -13.54
C GLY A 113 5.84 4.59 -14.20
N GLU A 114 4.82 3.72 -14.24
CA GLU A 114 3.48 4.05 -14.73
C GLU A 114 2.54 4.40 -13.58
N LEU A 115 2.00 5.62 -13.60
CA LEU A 115 0.87 6.01 -12.74
C LEU A 115 -0.38 5.22 -13.14
N LEU A 116 -0.93 4.50 -12.17
CA LEU A 116 -2.13 3.67 -12.33
C LEU A 116 -3.44 4.49 -12.22
N VAL A 117 -3.39 5.78 -12.56
CA VAL A 117 -4.58 6.64 -12.60
C VAL A 117 -5.55 6.10 -13.66
N GLY A 118 -6.80 5.91 -13.26
CA GLY A 118 -7.85 5.36 -14.12
C GLY A 118 -8.02 3.84 -14.02
N SER A 119 -7.10 3.13 -13.34
CA SER A 119 -7.30 1.72 -13.01
C SER A 119 -8.32 1.54 -11.89
N THR A 120 -8.99 0.39 -11.91
CA THR A 120 -9.87 -0.08 -10.84
C THR A 120 -9.05 -0.60 -9.65
N PHE A 121 -9.68 -0.70 -8.48
CA PHE A 121 -9.02 -1.29 -7.32
C PHE A 121 -8.59 -2.75 -7.58
N THR A 122 -9.44 -3.54 -8.23
CA THR A 122 -9.13 -4.95 -8.54
C THR A 122 -7.88 -5.10 -9.40
N GLU A 123 -7.76 -4.33 -10.48
CA GLU A 123 -6.56 -4.37 -11.36
C GLU A 123 -5.27 -4.05 -10.58
N ARG A 124 -5.34 -3.12 -9.62
CA ARG A 124 -4.20 -2.79 -8.76
C ARG A 124 -3.89 -3.89 -7.75
N MET A 125 -4.91 -4.60 -7.25
CA MET A 125 -4.71 -5.76 -6.39
C MET A 125 -4.10 -6.94 -7.16
N ASP A 126 -4.55 -7.16 -8.40
CA ASP A 126 -3.98 -8.19 -9.27
C ASP A 126 -2.50 -7.86 -9.59
N THR A 127 -2.19 -6.59 -9.85
CA THR A 127 -0.81 -6.11 -10.00
C THR A 127 0.05 -6.42 -8.76
N LEU A 128 -0.47 -6.20 -7.55
CA LEU A 128 0.24 -6.55 -6.31
C LEU A 128 0.49 -8.06 -6.19
N LYS A 129 -0.51 -8.88 -6.52
CA LYS A 129 -0.40 -10.35 -6.49
C LYS A 129 0.67 -10.83 -7.46
N GLU A 130 0.74 -10.25 -8.65
CA GLU A 130 1.76 -10.55 -9.65
C GLU A 130 3.16 -10.16 -9.16
N ILE A 131 3.33 -8.93 -8.65
CA ILE A 131 4.63 -8.42 -8.16
C ILE A 131 5.19 -9.30 -7.04
N PHE A 132 4.35 -9.70 -6.09
CA PHE A 132 4.78 -10.48 -4.92
C PHE A 132 4.56 -11.99 -5.05
N ASN A 133 4.15 -12.46 -6.24
CA ASN A 133 3.85 -13.87 -6.54
C ASN A 133 2.92 -14.53 -5.50
N VAL A 134 1.85 -13.84 -5.11
CA VAL A 134 0.88 -14.33 -4.14
C VAL A 134 -0.22 -15.09 -4.86
N VAL A 135 -0.35 -16.39 -4.56
CA VAL A 135 -1.44 -17.26 -5.05
C VAL A 135 -2.47 -17.35 -3.91
N ASP A 136 -3.68 -16.84 -4.15
CA ASP A 136 -4.61 -16.31 -3.13
C ASP A 136 -5.46 -17.38 -2.39
N GLU A 137 -6.02 -16.99 -1.24
CA GLU A 137 -7.41 -17.31 -0.87
C GLU A 137 -8.02 -16.30 0.12
N ASP A 138 -7.21 -15.53 0.84
CA ASP A 138 -7.66 -14.39 1.65
C ASP A 138 -6.76 -13.20 1.32
N ASN A 139 -7.34 -12.12 0.78
CA ASN A 139 -6.70 -10.88 0.32
C ASN A 139 -5.90 -10.11 1.40
N VAL A 140 -4.96 -10.77 2.06
CA VAL A 140 -4.20 -10.28 3.21
C VAL A 140 -2.76 -10.73 3.04
N VAL A 141 -1.91 -9.83 2.53
CA VAL A 141 -0.46 -9.92 2.77
C VAL A 141 -0.24 -9.54 4.24
N SER A 142 -0.45 -10.50 5.14
CA SER A 142 0.03 -10.38 6.53
C SER A 142 1.37 -11.07 6.62
N LEU A 143 2.43 -10.27 6.68
CA LEU A 143 3.77 -10.77 6.91
C LEU A 143 4.09 -10.62 8.40
N SER A 144 3.83 -11.67 9.15
CA SER A 144 4.47 -11.92 10.44
C SER A 144 5.30 -13.20 10.29
N ASN A 145 6.55 -13.15 10.78
CA ASN A 145 7.34 -14.35 11.03
C ASN A 145 6.59 -15.33 11.93
#